data_AF-A0A2D5P779-F1
#
_entry.id   AF-A0A2D5P779-F1
#
_cell.length_a   1.000
_cell.length_b   1.000
_cell.length_c   1.000
_cell.angle_alpha   90.00
_cell.angle_beta   90.00
_cell.angle_gamma   90.00
#
_symmetry.space_group_name_H-M   'P 1'
#
loop_
_entity.id
_entity.type
_entity.pdbx_description
1 polymer ?
#
loop_
_entity_poly.entity_id
_entity_poly.type
_entity_poly.pdbx_seq_one_letter_code
_entity_poly.pdbx_strand_id
1 'polypeptide(L)'
;MNENINKRLEKLYPKQTANDAYKGIEKLINKYKKTINSKEYHLSQKDIILITYGDQVSKNSEATLQTLNGFMDNHLKGVVNSVHILPFYPYSSDDGFSVVDYKEVDPHMGSWREVEQLSADYRIMVDGVINHISQFSLWFKAYLAGDKEYDDFFIELDPTIDLSKVVRPRASPLLHEYLDDDGKIHNIWTTFSKDQVDLNYKSYKVLCSVLDAMFFYIEKGATLIRLDAIAFIWKEIGTQCVHLPQTHELIQLMRDILHEVAPEVIIITETNVPHHENISYFGSGEDEAQMVYNFALPPLLLNSIIHSNTEKLSSWAKTLKLPSNKVCFFNFTASHDGIGLRPVKGLLSDKEVDDIVQNVQKNGGLVSYRAEEDGSKTPYELNCSYIDALTNPQEDQLLRIKRMLVTQATVLAMPGVPGIYFHSIVGSQNYHDGVKHSGINRTINREKYNIDWLEKELSTLGSLAKTIFDSYKRMISIRINEEAFNPFGEFEFLTLDKRVFAIDKFNIEKTSRILSLNNYSNEKVTINLPKNIKLPLCDILSSNYCDESTEKKELTITLEPYQIMWLKGKI
;
A
#
# COMPACT_ATOMS: atom_id res chain seq x y z
N MET A 1 -19.07 11.32 23.68
CA MET A 1 -18.06 11.49 22.62
C MET A 1 -16.73 11.73 23.30
N ASN A 2 -15.66 11.07 22.85
CA ASN A 2 -14.31 11.10 23.42
C ASN A 2 -13.82 12.54 23.70
N GLU A 3 -13.30 12.79 24.92
CA GLU A 3 -12.75 14.09 25.32
C GLU A 3 -11.56 14.54 24.42
N ASN A 4 -10.88 13.59 23.78
CA ASN A 4 -9.78 13.89 22.87
C ASN A 4 -10.26 14.64 21.63
N ILE A 5 -11.44 14.31 21.07
CA ILE A 5 -11.96 14.93 19.84
C ILE A 5 -12.01 16.45 19.96
N ASN A 6 -12.51 17.00 21.07
CA ASN A 6 -12.57 18.44 21.26
C ASN A 6 -11.17 19.07 21.36
N LYS A 7 -10.24 18.43 22.10
CA LYS A 7 -8.86 18.92 22.24
C LYS A 7 -8.14 18.95 20.89
N ARG A 8 -8.34 17.94 20.05
CA ARG A 8 -7.74 17.88 18.70
C ARG A 8 -8.31 18.95 17.77
N LEU A 9 -9.63 19.15 17.81
CA LEU A 9 -10.30 20.23 17.07
C LEU A 9 -9.76 21.62 17.45
N GLU A 10 -9.54 21.88 18.74
CA GLU A 10 -8.98 23.16 19.23
C GLU A 10 -7.52 23.40 18.81
N LYS A 11 -6.77 22.36 18.44
CA LYS A 11 -5.43 22.50 17.86
C LYS A 11 -5.45 22.85 16.37
N LEU A 12 -6.48 22.41 15.66
CA LEU A 12 -6.63 22.61 14.21
C LEU A 12 -7.39 23.91 13.88
N TYR A 13 -8.35 24.28 14.71
CA TYR A 13 -9.31 25.33 14.42
C TYR A 13 -9.43 26.34 15.57
N PRO A 14 -9.72 27.62 15.27
CA PRO A 14 -10.11 28.59 16.29
C PRO A 14 -11.31 28.10 17.11
N LYS A 15 -11.38 28.49 18.39
CA LYS A 15 -12.35 27.98 19.36
C LYS A 15 -13.81 27.94 18.86
N GLN A 16 -14.28 28.99 18.18
CA GLN A 16 -15.64 29.01 17.65
C GLN A 16 -15.84 27.97 16.54
N THR A 17 -14.92 27.93 15.57
CA THR A 17 -14.91 26.95 14.48
C THR A 17 -14.79 25.52 15.00
N ALA A 18 -13.96 25.27 16.02
CA ALA A 18 -13.84 23.97 16.68
C ALA A 18 -15.18 23.51 17.30
N ASN A 19 -15.92 24.41 17.96
CA ASN A 19 -17.24 24.09 18.52
C ASN A 19 -18.26 23.75 17.42
N ASP A 20 -18.23 24.45 16.29
CA ASP A 20 -19.16 24.20 15.19
C ASP A 20 -18.81 22.90 14.45
N ALA A 21 -17.52 22.61 14.29
CA ALA A 21 -17.01 21.31 13.82
C ALA A 21 -17.48 20.17 14.71
N TYR A 22 -17.34 20.31 16.04
CA TYR A 22 -17.78 19.31 17.02
C TYR A 22 -19.26 18.96 16.86
N LYS A 23 -20.13 19.97 16.72
CA LYS A 23 -21.58 19.74 16.50
C LYS A 23 -21.86 19.01 15.18
N GLY A 24 -21.13 19.34 14.12
CA GLY A 24 -21.24 18.64 12.83
C GLY A 24 -20.85 17.17 12.95
N ILE A 25 -19.71 16.91 13.57
CA ILE A 25 -19.17 15.57 13.82
C ILE A 25 -20.09 14.75 14.73
N GLU A 26 -20.63 15.34 15.80
CA GLU A 26 -21.58 14.65 16.70
C GLU A 26 -22.84 14.21 15.96
N LYS A 27 -23.36 15.05 15.05
CA LYS A 27 -24.51 14.68 14.20
C LYS A 27 -24.17 13.49 13.29
N LEU A 28 -22.99 13.47 12.68
CA LEU A 28 -22.53 12.35 11.84
C LEU A 28 -22.39 11.06 12.65
N ILE A 29 -21.74 11.11 13.80
CA ILE A 29 -21.61 9.95 14.70
C ILE A 29 -23.00 9.44 15.09
N ASN A 30 -23.93 10.31 15.50
CA ASN A 30 -25.28 9.90 15.88
C ASN A 30 -26.11 9.35 14.72
N LYS A 31 -25.85 9.81 13.48
CA LYS A 31 -26.46 9.27 12.26
C LYS A 31 -25.96 7.84 12.02
N TYR A 32 -24.64 7.64 11.96
CA TYR A 32 -24.05 6.36 11.56
C TYR A 32 -24.00 5.30 12.67
N LYS A 33 -24.01 5.68 13.96
CA LYS A 33 -24.21 4.72 15.07
C LYS A 33 -25.52 3.93 14.96
N LYS A 34 -26.50 4.43 14.21
CA LYS A 34 -27.80 3.76 14.01
C LYS A 34 -27.79 2.75 12.86
N THR A 35 -26.86 2.88 11.92
CA THR A 35 -26.85 2.12 10.66
C THR A 35 -25.64 1.20 10.55
N ILE A 36 -24.49 1.61 11.10
CA ILE A 36 -23.27 0.81 11.11
C ILE A 36 -23.33 -0.24 12.21
N ASN A 37 -23.14 -1.51 11.82
CA ASN A 37 -23.01 -2.62 12.74
C ASN A 37 -21.53 -2.97 12.95
N SER A 38 -20.94 -2.39 13.99
CA SER A 38 -19.54 -2.65 14.35
C SER A 38 -19.33 -4.07 14.85
N LYS A 39 -18.26 -4.71 14.39
CA LYS A 39 -17.82 -6.04 14.82
C LYS A 39 -16.33 -6.01 15.13
N GLU A 40 -15.98 -6.41 16.34
CA GLU A 40 -14.58 -6.49 16.75
C GLU A 40 -13.77 -7.41 15.81
N TYR A 41 -12.61 -6.92 15.38
CA TYR A 41 -11.68 -7.66 14.55
C TYR A 41 -10.24 -7.32 14.93
N HIS A 42 -9.40 -8.35 15.05
CA HIS A 42 -7.98 -8.21 15.32
C HIS A 42 -7.17 -8.84 14.20
N LEU A 43 -6.17 -8.10 13.70
CA LEU A 43 -5.25 -8.65 12.71
C LEU A 43 -4.48 -9.84 13.28
N SER A 44 -4.21 -10.81 12.43
CA SER A 44 -3.54 -12.08 12.75
C SER A 44 -2.70 -12.56 11.57
N GLN A 45 -2.06 -13.72 11.71
CA GLN A 45 -1.33 -14.38 10.63
C GLN A 45 -2.20 -14.66 9.39
N LYS A 46 -3.53 -14.73 9.58
CA LYS A 46 -4.52 -15.00 8.53
C LYS A 46 -4.75 -13.80 7.61
N ASP A 47 -4.35 -12.60 8.01
CA ASP A 47 -4.58 -11.40 7.23
C ASP A 47 -3.61 -11.29 6.06
N ILE A 48 -4.20 -11.30 4.87
CA ILE A 48 -3.55 -11.14 3.56
C ILE A 48 -4.47 -10.24 2.73
N ILE A 49 -3.92 -9.12 2.24
CA ILE A 49 -4.69 -8.13 1.48
C ILE A 49 -4.33 -8.24 0.00
N LEU A 50 -5.29 -8.59 -0.86
CA LEU A 50 -5.12 -8.48 -2.31
C LEU A 50 -5.27 -7.01 -2.72
N ILE A 51 -4.29 -6.43 -3.40
CA ILE A 51 -4.35 -5.08 -3.97
C ILE A 51 -4.71 -5.22 -5.45
N THR A 52 -5.84 -4.66 -5.87
CA THR A 52 -6.34 -4.83 -7.23
C THR A 52 -7.26 -3.69 -7.65
N TYR A 53 -7.37 -3.43 -8.95
CA TYR A 53 -8.41 -2.57 -9.48
C TYR A 53 -9.76 -3.31 -9.56
N GLY A 54 -10.87 -2.60 -9.39
CA GLY A 54 -12.21 -3.19 -9.54
C GLY A 54 -12.51 -3.71 -10.94
N ASP A 55 -11.78 -3.25 -11.96
CA ASP A 55 -11.85 -3.68 -13.36
C ASP A 55 -10.67 -4.56 -13.81
N GLN A 56 -9.87 -5.06 -12.86
CA GLN A 56 -8.65 -5.82 -13.16
C GLN A 56 -8.92 -7.05 -14.04
N VAL A 57 -10.07 -7.71 -13.82
CA VAL A 57 -10.58 -8.79 -14.65
C VAL A 57 -11.99 -8.43 -15.12
N SER A 58 -12.31 -8.80 -16.36
CA SER A 58 -13.60 -8.51 -16.96
C SER A 58 -14.13 -9.70 -17.75
N LYS A 59 -15.45 -9.81 -17.79
CA LYS A 59 -16.18 -10.69 -18.69
C LYS A 59 -17.21 -9.88 -19.44
N ASN A 60 -17.36 -10.16 -20.74
CA ASN A 60 -18.35 -9.47 -21.55
C ASN A 60 -19.75 -9.67 -20.93
N SER A 61 -20.48 -8.56 -20.73
CA SER A 61 -21.88 -8.51 -20.28
C SER A 61 -22.15 -8.58 -18.77
N GLU A 62 -21.14 -8.39 -17.91
CA GLU A 62 -21.36 -8.18 -16.47
C GLU A 62 -20.48 -7.06 -15.91
N ALA A 63 -20.82 -6.58 -14.71
CA ALA A 63 -20.01 -5.59 -13.99
C ALA A 63 -18.66 -6.21 -13.60
N THR A 64 -17.57 -5.47 -13.73
CA THR A 64 -16.23 -6.05 -13.50
C THR A 64 -15.99 -6.48 -12.06
N LEU A 65 -16.63 -5.83 -11.06
CA LEU A 65 -16.55 -6.26 -9.66
C LEU A 65 -17.21 -7.63 -9.46
N GLN A 66 -18.24 -7.97 -10.22
CA GLN A 66 -18.83 -9.31 -10.21
C GLN A 66 -17.84 -10.35 -10.75
N THR A 67 -17.15 -10.04 -11.85
CA THR A 67 -16.10 -10.92 -12.39
C THR A 67 -14.94 -11.08 -11.41
N LEU A 68 -14.49 -9.98 -10.79
CA LEU A 68 -13.43 -9.99 -9.79
C LEU A 68 -13.80 -10.85 -8.57
N ASN A 69 -15.03 -10.71 -8.08
CA ASN A 69 -15.53 -11.55 -6.98
C ASN A 69 -15.49 -13.03 -7.36
N GLY A 70 -15.99 -13.39 -8.55
CA GLY A 70 -15.93 -14.76 -9.05
C GLY A 70 -14.51 -15.32 -9.15
N PHE A 71 -13.54 -14.52 -9.63
CA PHE A 71 -12.13 -14.91 -9.65
C PHE A 71 -11.58 -15.17 -8.23
N MET A 72 -11.87 -14.26 -7.29
CA MET A 72 -11.41 -14.39 -5.91
C MET A 72 -12.04 -15.61 -5.22
N ASP A 73 -13.33 -15.85 -5.40
CA ASP A 73 -14.03 -17.00 -4.83
C ASP A 73 -13.48 -18.33 -5.36
N ASN A 74 -13.25 -18.41 -6.68
CA ASN A 74 -12.77 -19.62 -7.32
C ASN A 74 -11.32 -19.96 -6.94
N HIS A 75 -10.48 -18.95 -6.73
CA HIS A 75 -9.04 -19.17 -6.63
C HIS A 75 -8.38 -18.74 -5.34
N LEU A 76 -8.90 -17.72 -4.65
CA LEU A 76 -8.23 -17.08 -3.53
C LEU A 76 -9.00 -17.22 -2.22
N LYS A 77 -10.21 -17.78 -2.23
CA LYS A 77 -10.98 -18.08 -1.02
C LYS A 77 -10.16 -18.96 -0.07
N GLY A 78 -10.09 -18.53 1.19
CA GLY A 78 -9.28 -19.20 2.22
C GLY A 78 -7.77 -18.95 2.12
N VAL A 79 -7.30 -18.20 1.12
CA VAL A 79 -5.89 -17.79 0.95
C VAL A 79 -5.73 -16.29 1.22
N VAL A 80 -6.66 -15.49 0.71
CA VAL A 80 -6.82 -14.06 1.03
C VAL A 80 -8.12 -13.86 1.80
N ASN A 81 -8.11 -12.98 2.79
CA ASN A 81 -9.30 -12.64 3.57
C ASN A 81 -9.73 -11.18 3.38
N SER A 82 -8.91 -10.38 2.69
CA SER A 82 -9.13 -8.96 2.50
C SER A 82 -8.79 -8.55 1.07
N VAL A 83 -9.48 -7.54 0.56
CA VAL A 83 -9.20 -6.94 -0.75
C VAL A 83 -9.18 -5.42 -0.64
N HIS A 84 -8.10 -4.82 -1.14
CA HIS A 84 -8.01 -3.42 -1.45
C HIS A 84 -8.46 -3.21 -2.88
N ILE A 85 -9.68 -2.72 -3.01
CA ILE A 85 -10.24 -2.27 -4.28
C ILE A 85 -9.72 -0.84 -4.47
N LEU A 86 -8.75 -0.68 -5.38
CA LEU A 86 -8.26 0.62 -5.83
C LEU A 86 -9.42 1.47 -6.34
N PRO A 87 -9.28 2.81 -6.44
CA PRO A 87 -10.43 3.71 -6.50
C PRO A 87 -11.43 3.28 -7.59
N PHE A 88 -12.63 2.90 -7.13
CA PHE A 88 -13.72 2.36 -7.95
C PHE A 88 -14.86 3.37 -8.13
N TYR A 89 -14.64 4.60 -7.67
CA TYR A 89 -15.57 5.72 -7.83
C TYR A 89 -15.56 6.20 -9.27
N PRO A 90 -16.62 6.89 -9.76
CA PRO A 90 -16.53 7.67 -10.98
C PRO A 90 -15.35 8.65 -10.90
N TYR A 91 -14.52 8.70 -11.94
CA TYR A 91 -13.31 9.52 -11.96
C TYR A 91 -13.08 10.15 -13.33
N SER A 92 -12.24 11.19 -13.39
CA SER A 92 -11.92 11.91 -14.64
C SER A 92 -10.48 11.74 -15.14
N SER A 93 -9.55 11.38 -14.27
CA SER A 93 -8.15 11.10 -14.63
C SER A 93 -7.42 10.29 -13.54
N ASP A 94 -6.13 9.99 -13.79
CA ASP A 94 -5.22 9.30 -12.86
C ASP A 94 -5.73 7.93 -12.39
N ASP A 95 -6.34 7.15 -13.29
CA ASP A 95 -6.84 5.79 -13.05
C ASP A 95 -7.61 5.63 -11.71
N GLY A 96 -8.54 6.55 -11.45
CA GLY A 96 -9.40 6.51 -10.26
C GLY A 96 -9.07 7.55 -9.19
N PHE A 97 -7.87 8.15 -9.20
CA PHE A 97 -7.44 9.08 -8.16
C PHE A 97 -7.92 10.53 -8.36
N SER A 98 -8.59 10.85 -9.48
CA SER A 98 -9.34 12.10 -9.63
C SER A 98 -10.84 11.85 -9.50
N VAL A 99 -11.30 11.68 -8.26
CA VAL A 99 -12.68 11.24 -7.93
C VAL A 99 -13.71 12.32 -8.27
N VAL A 100 -14.75 11.96 -9.01
CA VAL A 100 -15.88 12.84 -9.36
C VAL A 100 -16.98 12.80 -8.30
N ASP A 101 -17.32 11.61 -7.81
CA ASP A 101 -18.31 11.42 -6.75
C ASP A 101 -17.88 10.31 -5.78
N TYR A 102 -17.68 10.67 -4.51
CA TYR A 102 -17.30 9.73 -3.47
C TYR A 102 -18.35 8.66 -3.20
N LYS A 103 -19.65 8.94 -3.40
CA LYS A 103 -20.73 8.06 -2.95
C LYS A 103 -21.30 7.18 -4.05
N GLU A 104 -20.72 7.21 -5.25
CA GLU A 104 -21.09 6.33 -6.34
C GLU A 104 -19.96 5.34 -6.68
N VAL A 105 -20.33 4.26 -7.37
CA VAL A 105 -19.40 3.30 -7.96
C VAL A 105 -19.40 3.56 -9.47
N ASP A 106 -18.24 3.46 -10.11
CA ASP A 106 -18.13 3.58 -11.56
C ASP A 106 -19.09 2.57 -12.22
N PRO A 107 -20.00 3.02 -13.10
CA PRO A 107 -21.01 2.14 -13.70
C PRO A 107 -20.44 0.95 -14.48
N HIS A 108 -19.20 1.04 -14.98
CA HIS A 108 -18.51 -0.09 -15.61
C HIS A 108 -18.17 -1.19 -14.58
N MET A 109 -17.84 -0.78 -13.36
CA MET A 109 -17.53 -1.67 -12.25
C MET A 109 -18.78 -2.20 -11.55
N GLY A 110 -19.90 -1.47 -11.63
CA GLY A 110 -21.21 -1.88 -11.13
C GLY A 110 -21.83 -0.84 -10.21
N SER A 111 -22.20 -1.27 -9.02
CA SER A 111 -22.83 -0.44 -7.98
C SER A 111 -22.33 -0.85 -6.59
N TRP A 112 -22.82 -0.17 -5.54
CA TRP A 112 -22.58 -0.61 -4.17
C TRP A 112 -23.08 -2.02 -3.88
N ARG A 113 -24.00 -2.56 -4.68
CA ARG A 113 -24.46 -3.96 -4.56
C ARG A 113 -23.30 -4.94 -4.74
N GLU A 114 -22.45 -4.73 -5.74
CA GLU A 114 -21.29 -5.59 -6.01
C GLU A 114 -20.22 -5.45 -4.92
N VAL A 115 -20.02 -4.23 -4.39
CA VAL A 115 -19.10 -3.98 -3.26
C VAL A 115 -19.60 -4.67 -1.97
N GLU A 116 -20.89 -4.56 -1.68
CA GLU A 116 -21.53 -5.22 -0.53
C GLU A 116 -21.46 -6.75 -0.65
N GLN A 117 -21.61 -7.30 -1.86
CA GLN A 117 -21.41 -8.73 -2.13
C GLN A 117 -19.98 -9.18 -1.81
N LEU A 118 -18.97 -8.44 -2.26
CA LEU A 118 -17.56 -8.71 -1.90
C LEU A 118 -17.36 -8.63 -0.39
N SER A 119 -18.00 -7.66 0.29
CA SER A 119 -17.86 -7.45 1.74
C SER A 119 -18.42 -8.60 2.59
N ALA A 120 -19.26 -9.46 2.02
CA ALA A 120 -19.83 -10.60 2.72
C ALA A 120 -18.80 -11.71 2.98
N ASP A 121 -17.83 -11.87 2.07
CA ASP A 121 -16.79 -12.91 2.13
C ASP A 121 -15.39 -12.35 2.45
N TYR A 122 -15.15 -11.06 2.15
CA TYR A 122 -13.84 -10.44 2.30
C TYR A 122 -13.92 -9.12 3.07
N ARG A 123 -12.87 -8.80 3.82
CA ARG A 123 -12.71 -7.46 4.39
C ARG A 123 -12.34 -6.48 3.27
N ILE A 124 -13.07 -5.38 3.17
CA ILE A 124 -12.87 -4.39 2.12
C ILE A 124 -11.97 -3.26 2.63
N MET A 125 -10.87 -3.02 1.90
CA MET A 125 -10.09 -1.80 1.95
C MET A 125 -10.47 -0.90 0.76
N VAL A 126 -10.74 0.37 1.04
CA VAL A 126 -11.06 1.39 0.03
C VAL A 126 -10.08 2.55 0.12
N ASP A 127 -9.88 3.26 -0.98
CA ASP A 127 -9.14 4.52 -0.98
C ASP A 127 -10.02 5.67 -0.47
N GLY A 128 -9.56 6.30 0.60
CA GLY A 128 -9.93 7.66 0.97
C GLY A 128 -9.07 8.64 0.18
N VAL A 129 -9.48 8.94 -1.05
CA VAL A 129 -8.86 9.99 -1.88
C VAL A 129 -9.32 11.36 -1.38
N ILE A 130 -8.79 11.77 -0.23
CA ILE A 130 -9.33 12.88 0.56
C ILE A 130 -8.46 14.12 0.57
N ASN A 131 -7.28 14.11 -0.06
CA ASN A 131 -6.47 15.33 -0.23
C ASN A 131 -7.07 16.26 -1.29
N HIS A 132 -7.60 15.68 -2.35
CA HIS A 132 -8.06 16.38 -3.55
C HIS A 132 -9.29 15.65 -4.13
N ILE A 133 -10.02 16.34 -4.99
CA ILE A 133 -11.17 15.82 -5.74
C ILE A 133 -11.08 16.29 -7.19
N SER A 134 -11.83 15.67 -8.10
CA SER A 134 -11.90 16.09 -9.50
C SER A 134 -12.49 17.49 -9.63
N GLN A 135 -11.96 18.29 -10.58
CA GLN A 135 -12.59 19.54 -11.02
C GLN A 135 -14.02 19.33 -11.56
N PHE A 136 -14.38 18.11 -11.96
CA PHE A 136 -15.73 17.79 -12.44
C PHE A 136 -16.70 17.36 -11.33
N SER A 137 -16.23 17.33 -10.08
CA SER A 137 -17.06 17.02 -8.91
C SER A 137 -18.16 18.06 -8.69
N LEU A 138 -19.23 17.62 -8.03
CA LEU A 138 -20.31 18.53 -7.63
C LEU A 138 -19.78 19.63 -6.69
N TRP A 139 -18.83 19.30 -5.81
CA TRP A 139 -18.29 20.27 -4.85
C TRP A 139 -17.58 21.42 -5.57
N PHE A 140 -16.74 21.11 -6.57
CA PHE A 140 -16.01 22.16 -7.30
C PHE A 140 -16.91 22.95 -8.23
N LYS A 141 -17.87 22.28 -8.89
CA LYS A 141 -18.91 22.97 -9.69
C LYS A 141 -19.74 23.92 -8.84
N ALA A 142 -20.16 23.51 -7.64
CA ALA A 142 -20.93 24.35 -6.72
C ALA A 142 -20.12 25.54 -6.20
N TYR A 143 -18.82 25.33 -5.91
CA TYR A 143 -17.90 26.43 -5.59
C TYR A 143 -17.81 27.46 -6.73
N LEU A 144 -17.62 27.02 -7.98
CA LEU A 144 -17.61 27.91 -9.14
C LEU A 144 -18.97 28.57 -9.40
N ALA A 145 -20.08 27.97 -8.98
CA ALA A 145 -21.42 28.58 -9.06
C ALA A 145 -21.70 29.58 -7.92
N GLY A 146 -20.74 29.83 -7.01
CA GLY A 146 -20.90 30.75 -5.88
C GLY A 146 -21.81 30.23 -4.75
N ASP A 147 -21.91 28.90 -4.61
CA ASP A 147 -22.65 28.30 -3.51
C ASP A 147 -21.91 28.49 -2.17
N LYS A 148 -22.57 29.21 -1.25
CA LYS A 148 -22.04 29.54 0.09
C LYS A 148 -21.69 28.34 0.96
N GLU A 149 -22.27 27.17 0.68
CA GLU A 149 -21.88 25.95 1.36
C GLU A 149 -20.42 25.59 1.06
N TYR A 150 -19.98 25.82 -0.19
CA TYR A 150 -18.70 25.41 -0.76
C TYR A 150 -17.66 26.53 -0.88
N ASP A 151 -17.98 27.78 -0.52
CA ASP A 151 -17.09 28.96 -0.57
C ASP A 151 -15.65 28.69 -0.06
N ASP A 152 -15.52 27.85 0.97
CA ASP A 152 -14.26 27.55 1.65
C ASP A 152 -13.75 26.12 1.43
N PHE A 153 -14.31 25.37 0.47
CA PHE A 153 -13.91 23.98 0.20
C PHE A 153 -12.58 23.84 -0.55
N PHE A 154 -12.18 24.87 -1.29
CA PHE A 154 -10.98 24.87 -2.12
C PHE A 154 -10.05 26.01 -1.73
N ILE A 155 -8.80 25.92 -2.19
CA ILE A 155 -7.75 26.88 -1.84
C ILE A 155 -7.53 27.80 -3.04
N GLU A 156 -8.19 28.96 -3.02
CA GLU A 156 -7.96 30.05 -3.97
C GLU A 156 -6.81 30.94 -3.47
N LEU A 157 -5.83 31.24 -4.33
CA LEU A 157 -4.69 32.08 -4.00
C LEU A 157 -4.39 33.09 -5.12
N ASP A 158 -3.91 34.27 -4.73
CA ASP A 158 -3.30 35.20 -5.68
C ASP A 158 -2.04 34.54 -6.29
N PRO A 159 -1.92 34.48 -7.63
CA PRO A 159 -0.78 33.82 -8.29
C PRO A 159 0.56 34.51 -8.04
N THR A 160 0.58 35.71 -7.46
CA THR A 160 1.79 36.43 -7.04
C THR A 160 2.34 35.98 -5.69
N ILE A 161 1.60 35.16 -4.93
CA ILE A 161 2.05 34.62 -3.64
C ILE A 161 3.25 33.69 -3.84
N ASP A 162 4.29 33.86 -3.03
CA ASP A 162 5.47 33.03 -3.07
C ASP A 162 5.19 31.60 -2.53
N LEU A 163 5.22 30.63 -3.45
CA LEU A 163 5.08 29.19 -3.19
C LEU A 163 6.39 28.42 -3.39
N SER A 164 7.54 29.11 -3.40
CA SER A 164 8.85 28.50 -3.65
C SER A 164 9.23 27.41 -2.64
N LYS A 165 8.78 27.53 -1.39
CA LYS A 165 9.07 26.55 -0.32
C LYS A 165 8.27 25.26 -0.40
N VAL A 166 7.19 25.23 -1.17
CA VAL A 166 6.26 24.08 -1.23
C VAL A 166 6.93 22.90 -1.93
N VAL A 167 6.87 21.73 -1.30
CA VAL A 167 7.39 20.49 -1.91
C VAL A 167 6.42 20.05 -3.02
N ARG A 168 6.92 19.98 -4.25
CA ARG A 168 6.12 19.56 -5.41
C ARG A 168 6.36 18.09 -5.78
N PRO A 169 5.34 17.23 -5.76
CA PRO A 169 5.48 15.84 -6.21
C PRO A 169 5.54 15.72 -7.74
N ARG A 170 5.03 16.73 -8.47
CA ARG A 170 5.00 16.81 -9.93
C ARG A 170 5.68 18.09 -10.41
N ALA A 171 6.08 18.11 -11.68
CA ALA A 171 6.69 19.28 -12.32
C ALA A 171 5.67 20.33 -12.78
N SER A 172 4.37 20.02 -12.72
CA SER A 172 3.29 20.93 -13.09
C SER A 172 3.20 22.15 -12.16
N PRO A 173 2.57 23.25 -12.62
CA PRO A 173 2.22 24.38 -11.75
C PRO A 173 1.38 23.95 -10.55
N LEU A 174 1.53 24.65 -9.42
CA LEU A 174 0.73 24.44 -8.21
C LEU A 174 -0.62 25.17 -8.24
N LEU A 175 -0.75 26.20 -9.08
CA LEU A 175 -1.99 26.96 -9.26
C LEU A 175 -2.44 26.84 -10.72
N HIS A 176 -3.73 26.64 -10.92
CA HIS A 176 -4.36 26.67 -12.23
C HIS A 176 -5.60 27.57 -12.23
N GLU A 177 -5.85 28.17 -13.38
CA GLU A 177 -7.00 29.05 -13.61
C GLU A 177 -8.26 28.25 -13.99
N TYR A 178 -9.38 28.65 -13.38
CA TYR A 178 -10.74 28.21 -13.64
C TYR A 178 -11.65 29.42 -13.77
N LEU A 179 -12.70 29.28 -14.58
CA LEU A 179 -13.70 30.33 -14.76
C LEU A 179 -14.97 29.95 -14.00
N ASP A 180 -15.54 30.91 -13.27
CA ASP A 180 -16.90 30.80 -12.75
C ASP A 180 -17.94 31.07 -13.86
N ASP A 181 -19.22 30.92 -13.51
CA ASP A 181 -20.35 31.13 -14.42
C ASP A 181 -20.46 32.58 -14.93
N ASP A 182 -19.87 33.55 -14.22
CA ASP A 182 -19.82 34.97 -14.56
C ASP A 182 -18.53 35.36 -15.33
N GLY A 183 -17.64 34.40 -15.60
CA GLY A 183 -16.39 34.59 -16.33
C GLY A 183 -15.24 35.18 -15.50
N LYS A 184 -15.36 35.23 -14.17
CA LYS A 184 -14.27 35.57 -13.26
C LYS A 184 -13.27 34.42 -13.17
N ILE A 185 -11.98 34.78 -13.12
CA ILE A 185 -10.88 33.82 -12.96
C ILE A 185 -10.64 33.53 -11.48
N HIS A 186 -10.60 32.25 -11.15
CA HIS A 186 -10.18 31.70 -9.86
C HIS A 186 -8.87 30.93 -10.03
N ASN A 187 -7.88 31.21 -9.18
CA ASN A 187 -6.58 30.54 -9.18
C ASN A 187 -6.55 29.50 -8.05
N ILE A 188 -6.72 28.23 -8.40
CA ILE A 188 -6.94 27.16 -7.42
C ILE A 188 -5.72 26.28 -7.25
N TRP A 189 -5.43 25.89 -6.00
CA TRP A 189 -4.36 24.96 -5.65
C TRP A 189 -4.63 23.54 -6.17
N THR A 190 -3.64 23.00 -6.87
CA THR A 190 -3.66 21.67 -7.46
C THR A 190 -2.27 21.01 -7.33
N THR A 191 -2.07 20.20 -6.30
CA THR A 191 -0.76 19.61 -5.95
C THR A 191 -0.27 18.63 -7.02
N PHE A 192 -1.19 17.91 -7.67
CA PHE A 192 -0.87 16.78 -8.54
C PHE A 192 -1.09 17.08 -10.02
N SER A 193 -2.28 17.56 -10.40
CA SER A 193 -2.62 17.90 -11.77
C SER A 193 -3.73 18.94 -11.80
N LYS A 194 -3.93 19.62 -12.95
CA LYS A 194 -5.07 20.53 -13.14
C LYS A 194 -6.42 19.84 -12.88
N ASP A 195 -6.52 18.53 -13.05
CA ASP A 195 -7.80 17.85 -12.81
C ASP A 195 -8.08 17.60 -11.32
N GLN A 196 -7.04 17.60 -10.48
CA GLN A 196 -7.09 17.28 -9.06
C GLN A 196 -7.00 18.56 -8.22
N VAL A 197 -8.15 19.09 -7.83
CA VAL A 197 -8.27 20.30 -7.01
C VAL A 197 -8.16 19.95 -5.52
N ASP A 198 -7.22 20.57 -4.81
CA ASP A 198 -6.96 20.26 -3.40
C ASP A 198 -8.08 20.79 -2.49
N LEU A 199 -8.49 19.94 -1.55
CA LEU A 199 -9.48 20.28 -0.53
C LEU A 199 -8.86 21.13 0.59
N ASN A 200 -9.61 22.12 1.07
CA ASN A 200 -9.19 23.06 2.09
C ASN A 200 -9.59 22.61 3.50
N TYR A 201 -8.72 21.85 4.17
CA TYR A 201 -8.98 21.36 5.53
C TYR A 201 -8.95 22.44 6.63
N LYS A 202 -8.60 23.70 6.31
CA LYS A 202 -8.87 24.83 7.22
C LYS A 202 -10.37 25.08 7.38
N SER A 203 -11.19 24.63 6.43
CA SER A 203 -12.64 24.54 6.59
C SER A 203 -13.02 23.25 7.32
N TYR A 204 -13.73 23.38 8.44
CA TYR A 204 -14.29 22.20 9.12
C TYR A 204 -15.43 21.54 8.33
N LYS A 205 -16.04 22.23 7.37
CA LYS A 205 -17.10 21.68 6.52
C LYS A 205 -16.54 20.61 5.58
N VAL A 206 -15.32 20.82 5.08
CA VAL A 206 -14.57 19.81 4.31
C VAL A 206 -14.34 18.57 5.16
N LEU A 207 -13.84 18.74 6.40
CA LEU A 207 -13.67 17.62 7.33
C LEU A 207 -14.99 16.86 7.56
N CYS A 208 -16.10 17.56 7.81
CA CYS A 208 -17.40 16.91 8.02
C CYS A 208 -17.87 16.16 6.76
N SER A 209 -17.71 16.74 5.57
CA SER A 209 -18.14 16.13 4.31
C SER A 209 -17.33 14.88 3.97
N VAL A 210 -16.03 14.92 4.22
CA VAL A 210 -15.13 13.77 4.06
C VAL A 210 -15.44 12.68 5.09
N LEU A 211 -15.67 13.02 6.36
CA LEU A 211 -16.09 12.05 7.37
C LEU A 211 -17.42 11.38 7.02
N ASP A 212 -18.37 12.13 6.44
CA ASP A 212 -19.63 11.55 5.95
C ASP A 212 -19.41 10.54 4.81
N ALA A 213 -18.45 10.79 3.90
CA ALA A 213 -18.06 9.83 2.88
C ALA A 213 -17.36 8.59 3.48
N MET A 214 -16.43 8.78 4.42
CA MET A 214 -15.74 7.67 5.10
C MET A 214 -16.71 6.79 5.90
N PHE A 215 -17.64 7.39 6.66
CA PHE A 215 -18.67 6.64 7.36
C PHE A 215 -19.61 5.91 6.40
N PHE A 216 -19.94 6.53 5.26
CA PHE A 216 -20.71 5.85 4.22
C PHE A 216 -19.98 4.61 3.70
N TYR A 217 -18.67 4.66 3.47
CA TYR A 217 -17.90 3.47 3.09
C TYR A 217 -17.96 2.37 4.14
N ILE A 218 -17.87 2.73 5.43
CA ILE A 218 -17.94 1.77 6.54
C ILE A 218 -19.36 1.17 6.63
N GLU A 219 -20.40 1.98 6.47
CA GLU A 219 -21.80 1.52 6.37
C GLU A 219 -21.98 0.52 5.22
N LYS A 220 -21.23 0.70 4.12
CA LYS A 220 -21.20 -0.19 2.96
C LYS A 220 -20.25 -1.40 3.09
N GLY A 221 -19.63 -1.60 4.25
CA GLY A 221 -18.82 -2.77 4.55
C GLY A 221 -17.29 -2.58 4.48
N ALA A 222 -16.80 -1.36 4.25
CA ALA A 222 -15.38 -1.08 4.37
C ALA A 222 -14.90 -1.23 5.82
N THR A 223 -13.83 -1.99 6.03
CA THR A 223 -13.21 -2.17 7.36
C THR A 223 -11.77 -1.69 7.40
N LEU A 224 -11.22 -1.29 6.26
CA LEU A 224 -9.94 -0.59 6.18
C LEU A 224 -10.06 0.60 5.22
N ILE A 225 -9.38 1.69 5.53
CA ILE A 225 -9.36 2.89 4.68
C ILE A 225 -7.92 3.31 4.44
N ARG A 226 -7.52 3.36 3.16
CA ARG A 226 -6.23 3.89 2.72
C ARG A 226 -6.33 5.38 2.50
N LEU A 227 -5.56 6.14 3.27
CA LEU A 227 -5.48 7.59 3.10
C LEU A 227 -4.45 7.91 2.02
N ASP A 228 -4.97 8.26 0.84
CA ASP A 228 -4.17 8.61 -0.33
C ASP A 228 -3.58 10.03 -0.20
N ALA A 229 -2.33 10.20 -0.64
CA ALA A 229 -1.65 11.51 -0.68
C ALA A 229 -1.69 12.28 0.65
N ILE A 230 -1.81 11.55 1.77
CA ILE A 230 -2.20 12.13 3.06
C ILE A 230 -1.19 13.15 3.59
N ALA A 231 0.08 13.01 3.21
CA ALA A 231 1.14 13.92 3.62
C ALA A 231 0.89 15.37 3.21
N PHE A 232 0.15 15.59 2.13
CA PHE A 232 -0.13 16.91 1.56
C PHE A 232 -1.42 17.55 2.10
N ILE A 233 -2.20 16.87 2.95
CA ILE A 233 -3.59 17.27 3.28
C ILE A 233 -3.72 18.68 3.89
N TRP A 234 -2.71 19.17 4.62
CA TRP A 234 -2.72 20.50 5.23
C TRP A 234 -1.73 21.47 4.58
N LYS A 235 -2.17 22.72 4.37
CA LYS A 235 -1.45 23.73 3.58
C LYS A 235 -1.20 24.97 4.43
N GLU A 236 0.06 25.41 4.49
CA GLU A 236 0.47 26.62 5.19
C GLU A 236 1.53 27.37 4.35
N ILE A 237 1.17 28.56 3.86
CA ILE A 237 2.04 29.39 3.01
C ILE A 237 3.34 29.69 3.75
N GLY A 238 4.47 29.60 3.04
CA GLY A 238 5.80 29.78 3.63
C GLY A 238 6.38 28.54 4.30
N THR A 239 5.69 27.40 4.24
CA THR A 239 6.18 26.08 4.68
C THR A 239 6.31 25.11 3.49
N GLN A 240 6.75 23.88 3.76
CA GLN A 240 6.82 22.83 2.76
C GLN A 240 5.46 22.23 2.36
N CYS A 241 4.39 22.48 3.13
CA CYS A 241 3.04 21.93 2.91
C CYS A 241 3.00 20.39 2.77
N VAL A 242 3.90 19.71 3.47
CA VAL A 242 3.98 18.26 3.51
C VAL A 242 4.41 17.84 4.92
N HIS A 243 3.81 16.77 5.47
CA HIS A 243 4.09 16.26 6.82
C HIS A 243 3.89 17.29 7.95
N LEU A 244 3.01 18.28 7.76
CA LEU A 244 2.80 19.31 8.77
C LEU A 244 2.21 18.69 10.06
N PRO A 245 2.48 19.26 11.26
CA PRO A 245 1.88 18.78 12.50
C PRO A 245 0.35 18.68 12.45
N GLN A 246 -0.29 19.59 11.71
CA GLN A 246 -1.73 19.58 11.47
C GLN A 246 -2.19 18.37 10.64
N THR A 247 -1.36 17.87 9.73
CA THR A 247 -1.63 16.61 9.00
C THR A 247 -1.75 15.46 9.98
N HIS A 248 -0.77 15.30 10.88
CA HIS A 248 -0.79 14.26 11.90
C HIS A 248 -2.01 14.41 12.82
N GLU A 249 -2.26 15.61 13.33
CA GLU A 249 -3.40 15.87 14.22
C GLU A 249 -4.76 15.59 13.55
N LEU A 250 -4.87 15.88 12.25
CA LEU A 250 -6.07 15.60 11.46
C LEU A 250 -6.33 14.10 11.33
N ILE A 251 -5.30 13.29 11.06
CA ILE A 251 -5.43 11.82 10.96
C ILE A 251 -5.81 11.24 12.33
N GLN A 252 -5.19 11.72 13.40
CA GLN A 252 -5.50 11.30 14.77
C GLN A 252 -6.95 11.64 15.14
N LEU A 253 -7.41 12.83 14.75
CA LEU A 253 -8.81 13.24 14.90
C LEU A 253 -9.76 12.35 14.08
N MET A 254 -9.45 12.08 12.82
CA MET A 254 -10.25 11.17 11.98
C MET A 254 -10.37 9.79 12.62
N ARG A 255 -9.26 9.23 13.12
CA ARG A 255 -9.27 7.96 13.84
C ARG A 255 -10.19 7.99 15.05
N ASP A 256 -10.01 8.97 15.94
CA ASP A 256 -10.84 9.11 17.16
C ASP A 256 -12.34 9.19 16.82
N ILE A 257 -12.69 9.88 15.73
CA ILE A 257 -14.08 10.03 15.27
C ILE A 257 -14.62 8.71 14.68
N LEU A 258 -13.87 8.04 13.82
CA LEU A 258 -14.32 6.78 13.22
C LEU A 258 -14.50 5.71 14.31
N HIS A 259 -13.60 5.66 15.28
CA HIS A 259 -13.62 4.69 16.38
C HIS A 259 -14.76 4.91 17.39
N GLU A 260 -15.42 6.07 17.37
CA GLU A 260 -16.68 6.23 18.10
C GLU A 260 -17.80 5.33 17.53
N VAL A 261 -17.74 4.98 16.25
CA VAL A 261 -18.79 4.22 15.54
C VAL A 261 -18.32 2.81 15.21
N ALA A 262 -17.08 2.65 14.74
CA ALA A 262 -16.51 1.38 14.30
C ALA A 262 -15.04 1.27 14.78
N PRO A 263 -14.79 0.84 16.04
CA PRO A 263 -13.45 0.72 16.62
C PRO A 263 -12.50 -0.24 15.86
N GLU A 264 -13.05 -1.19 15.10
CA GLU A 264 -12.29 -2.17 14.32
C GLU A 264 -11.70 -1.59 13.02
N VAL A 265 -12.15 -0.42 12.58
CA VAL A 265 -11.72 0.17 11.31
C VAL A 265 -10.24 0.54 11.39
N ILE A 266 -9.49 0.07 10.40
CA ILE A 266 -8.05 0.27 10.29
C ILE A 266 -7.78 1.40 9.29
N ILE A 267 -7.09 2.45 9.74
CA ILE A 267 -6.51 3.45 8.86
C ILE A 267 -5.13 2.98 8.43
N ILE A 268 -4.88 3.01 7.12
CA ILE A 268 -3.55 2.88 6.55
C ILE A 268 -3.15 4.18 5.87
N THR A 269 -1.94 4.65 6.12
CA THR A 269 -1.39 5.81 5.42
C THR A 269 -0.49 5.38 4.29
N GLU A 270 -0.63 6.05 3.14
CA GLU A 270 0.28 5.92 2.03
C GLU A 270 1.19 7.15 1.94
N THR A 271 2.48 6.95 2.19
CA THR A 271 3.50 8.00 2.02
C THR A 271 4.79 7.44 1.41
N ASN A 272 4.92 7.57 0.10
CA ASN A 272 6.14 7.21 -0.65
C ASN A 272 7.29 8.23 -0.46
N VAL A 273 7.81 8.27 0.77
CA VAL A 273 8.81 9.23 1.26
C VAL A 273 9.96 8.50 1.95
N PRO A 274 11.09 9.16 2.29
CA PRO A 274 12.14 8.56 3.10
C PRO A 274 11.59 7.81 4.32
N HIS A 275 12.16 6.64 4.61
CA HIS A 275 11.59 5.68 5.57
C HIS A 275 11.21 6.29 6.94
N HIS A 276 12.05 7.18 7.49
CA HIS A 276 11.81 7.83 8.78
C HIS A 276 10.59 8.77 8.79
N GLU A 277 10.28 9.42 7.66
CA GLU A 277 9.08 10.26 7.49
C GLU A 277 7.83 9.40 7.35
N ASN A 278 7.93 8.23 6.70
CA ASN A 278 6.80 7.32 6.53
C ASN A 278 6.35 6.68 7.85
N ILE A 279 7.30 6.29 8.72
CA ILE A 279 6.96 5.66 10.01
C ILE A 279 6.45 6.65 11.07
N SER A 280 6.58 7.97 10.86
CA SER A 280 6.04 8.96 11.79
C SER A 280 4.51 8.91 11.88
N TYR A 281 3.84 8.40 10.85
CA TYR A 281 2.37 8.26 10.79
C TYR A 281 1.80 7.16 11.69
N PHE A 282 2.65 6.36 12.35
CA PHE A 282 2.19 5.57 13.48
C PHE A 282 1.83 6.44 14.70
N GLY A 283 2.23 7.71 14.72
CA GLY A 283 2.02 8.61 15.85
C GLY A 283 2.70 8.11 17.12
N SER A 284 1.98 8.10 18.23
CA SER A 284 2.44 7.48 19.49
C SER A 284 2.37 5.95 19.47
N GLY A 285 1.85 5.36 18.39
CA GLY A 285 1.54 3.94 18.28
C GLY A 285 0.12 3.57 18.70
N GLU A 286 -0.69 4.51 19.18
CA GLU A 286 -2.07 4.22 19.58
C GLU A 286 -3.11 5.21 19.04
N ASP A 287 -2.68 6.30 18.40
CA ASP A 287 -3.56 7.44 18.15
C ASP A 287 -3.63 7.91 16.69
N GLU A 288 -2.77 7.43 15.80
CA GLU A 288 -2.75 7.81 14.38
C GLU A 288 -3.03 6.61 13.45
N ALA A 289 -2.21 6.30 12.45
CA ALA A 289 -2.47 5.16 11.57
C ALA A 289 -2.14 3.83 12.26
N GLN A 290 -3.00 2.84 12.10
CA GLN A 290 -2.74 1.47 12.58
C GLN A 290 -1.76 0.73 11.65
N MET A 291 -1.77 1.08 10.36
CA MET A 291 -0.88 0.50 9.37
C MET A 291 -0.17 1.60 8.56
N VAL A 292 1.08 1.34 8.16
CA VAL A 292 1.79 2.18 7.19
C VAL A 292 2.41 1.29 6.11
N TYR A 293 2.41 1.74 4.86
CA TYR A 293 3.07 1.04 3.77
C TYR A 293 4.58 0.92 4.01
N ASN A 294 5.17 -0.23 3.69
CA ASN A 294 6.60 -0.45 3.82
C ASN A 294 7.36 -0.15 2.51
N PHE A 295 7.35 1.11 2.08
CA PHE A 295 7.85 1.53 0.76
C PHE A 295 9.34 1.31 0.52
N ALA A 296 10.17 1.19 1.56
CA ALA A 296 11.58 0.87 1.40
C ALA A 296 11.81 -0.60 1.01
N LEU A 297 10.85 -1.49 1.30
CA LEU A 297 11.00 -2.92 1.07
C LEU A 297 11.13 -3.30 -0.41
N PRO A 298 10.23 -2.89 -1.34
CA PRO A 298 10.33 -3.25 -2.75
C PRO A 298 11.68 -2.96 -3.43
N PRO A 299 12.25 -1.74 -3.36
CA PRO A 299 13.54 -1.44 -3.99
C PRO A 299 14.71 -2.13 -3.28
N LEU A 300 14.65 -2.37 -1.97
CA LEU A 300 15.71 -3.10 -1.27
C LEU A 300 15.76 -4.58 -1.66
N LEU A 301 14.59 -5.23 -1.82
CA LEU A 301 14.50 -6.59 -2.32
C LEU A 301 15.06 -6.69 -3.76
N LEU A 302 14.70 -5.73 -4.62
CA LEU A 302 15.21 -5.64 -5.98
C LEU A 302 16.73 -5.46 -6.00
N ASN A 303 17.25 -4.53 -5.19
CA ASN A 303 18.69 -4.32 -5.01
C ASN A 303 19.41 -5.61 -4.59
N SER A 304 18.82 -6.36 -3.66
CA SER A 304 19.42 -7.60 -3.15
C SER A 304 19.47 -8.71 -4.17
N ILE A 305 18.51 -8.80 -5.09
CA ILE A 305 18.54 -9.76 -6.20
C ILE A 305 19.59 -9.36 -7.25
N ILE A 306 19.66 -8.07 -7.62
CA ILE A 306 20.62 -7.57 -8.61
C ILE A 306 22.07 -7.81 -8.16
N HIS A 307 22.34 -7.56 -6.88
CA HIS A 307 23.70 -7.67 -6.33
C HIS A 307 24.00 -9.01 -5.65
N SER A 308 23.02 -9.91 -5.56
CA SER A 308 23.11 -11.14 -4.74
C SER A 308 23.60 -10.85 -3.31
N ASN A 309 23.17 -9.72 -2.73
CA ASN A 309 23.63 -9.23 -1.44
C ASN A 309 22.47 -8.61 -0.63
N THR A 310 22.24 -9.13 0.57
CA THR A 310 21.18 -8.77 1.51
C THR A 310 21.66 -7.87 2.64
N GLU A 311 22.90 -7.37 2.64
CA GLU A 311 23.45 -6.55 3.73
C GLU A 311 22.67 -5.25 3.94
N LYS A 312 22.30 -4.56 2.85
CA LYS A 312 21.48 -3.34 2.89
C LYS A 312 20.07 -3.61 3.42
N LEU A 313 19.44 -4.66 2.88
CA LEU A 313 18.13 -5.13 3.32
C LEU A 313 18.14 -5.52 4.81
N SER A 314 19.13 -6.31 5.24
CA SER A 314 19.32 -6.77 6.61
C SER A 314 19.58 -5.62 7.58
N SER A 315 20.42 -4.66 7.18
CA SER A 315 20.76 -3.51 8.01
C SER A 315 19.55 -2.60 8.22
N TRP A 316 18.79 -2.33 7.15
CA TRP A 316 17.54 -1.58 7.25
C TRP A 316 16.47 -2.34 8.04
N ALA A 317 16.30 -3.64 7.80
CA ALA A 317 15.30 -4.44 8.50
C ALA A 317 15.51 -4.41 10.03
N LYS A 318 16.78 -4.44 10.48
CA LYS A 318 17.14 -4.28 11.90
C LYS A 318 16.79 -2.92 12.50
N THR A 319 16.56 -1.88 11.70
CA THR A 319 16.10 -0.58 12.21
C THR A 319 14.59 -0.51 12.38
N LEU A 320 13.84 -1.50 11.87
CA LEU A 320 12.39 -1.54 12.01
C LEU A 320 11.99 -1.71 13.47
N LYS A 321 11.32 -0.69 13.99
CA LYS A 321 10.74 -0.66 15.33
C LYS A 321 9.30 -0.18 15.22
N LEU A 322 8.42 -0.83 15.96
CA LEU A 322 7.03 -0.39 16.10
C LEU A 322 6.91 0.38 17.41
N PRO A 323 6.21 1.53 17.43
CA PRO A 323 6.02 2.31 18.65
C PRO A 323 5.09 1.62 19.67
N SER A 324 4.28 0.65 19.24
CA SER A 324 3.42 -0.17 20.10
C SER A 324 3.18 -1.55 19.48
N ASN A 325 2.50 -2.42 20.22
CA ASN A 325 1.99 -3.71 19.73
C ASN A 325 0.59 -3.61 19.06
N LYS A 326 0.11 -2.40 18.77
CA LYS A 326 -1.21 -2.14 18.14
C LYS A 326 -1.09 -1.65 16.70
N VAL A 327 0.13 -1.45 16.22
CA VAL A 327 0.41 -0.99 14.86
C VAL A 327 1.30 -1.99 14.14
N CYS A 328 1.23 -2.02 12.82
CA CYS A 328 2.09 -2.90 12.04
C CYS A 328 2.39 -2.34 10.64
N PHE A 329 3.46 -2.82 10.03
CA PHE A 329 3.76 -2.51 8.63
C PHE A 329 2.80 -3.23 7.68
N PHE A 330 2.54 -2.59 6.53
CA PHE A 330 1.94 -3.22 5.36
C PHE A 330 3.05 -3.52 4.34
N ASN A 331 3.41 -4.79 4.23
CA ASN A 331 4.56 -5.26 3.47
C ASN A 331 4.12 -5.69 2.06
N PHE A 332 4.79 -5.21 1.02
CA PHE A 332 4.43 -5.49 -0.36
C PHE A 332 5.69 -5.49 -1.25
N THR A 333 5.59 -6.02 -2.46
CA THR A 333 6.65 -5.90 -3.49
C THR A 333 6.29 -4.96 -4.62
N ALA A 334 5.01 -4.76 -4.91
CA ALA A 334 4.54 -3.95 -6.02
C ALA A 334 3.15 -3.37 -5.71
N SER A 335 2.80 -2.30 -6.40
CA SER A 335 1.52 -1.62 -6.28
C SER A 335 1.02 -1.20 -7.67
N HIS A 336 -0.11 -0.50 -7.72
CA HIS A 336 -0.55 0.20 -8.92
C HIS A 336 0.42 1.29 -9.34
N ASP A 337 1.07 1.93 -8.37
CA ASP A 337 2.23 2.77 -8.60
C ASP A 337 3.47 1.92 -8.89
N GLY A 338 4.47 2.54 -9.51
CA GLY A 338 5.76 1.90 -9.73
C GLY A 338 6.54 1.68 -8.43
N ILE A 339 7.75 1.14 -8.56
CA ILE A 339 8.67 1.01 -7.42
C ILE A 339 9.27 2.39 -7.13
N GLY A 340 8.85 3.00 -6.02
CA GLY A 340 9.39 4.27 -5.55
C GLY A 340 10.86 4.18 -5.14
N LEU A 341 11.64 5.19 -5.52
CA LEU A 341 13.08 5.28 -5.19
C LEU A 341 13.37 6.28 -4.06
N ARG A 342 12.45 7.19 -3.74
CA ARG A 342 12.57 8.08 -2.57
C ARG A 342 12.73 7.35 -1.22
N PRO A 343 12.04 6.22 -0.97
CA PRO A 343 12.11 5.52 0.32
C PRO A 343 13.50 4.98 0.66
N VAL A 344 14.35 4.74 -0.35
CA VAL A 344 15.72 4.23 -0.18
C VAL A 344 16.78 5.32 -0.12
N LYS A 345 16.40 6.60 -0.16
CA LYS A 345 17.33 7.71 0.03
C LYS A 345 18.00 7.60 1.41
N GLY A 346 19.33 7.53 1.41
CA GLY A 346 20.13 7.32 2.62
C GLY A 346 20.30 5.86 3.04
N LEU A 347 19.61 4.91 2.39
CA LEU A 347 19.80 3.46 2.57
C LEU A 347 20.71 2.88 1.49
N LEU A 348 20.46 3.27 0.24
CA LEU A 348 21.26 2.94 -0.93
C LEU A 348 22.10 4.15 -1.37
N SER A 349 23.27 3.87 -1.93
CA SER A 349 24.09 4.86 -2.62
C SER A 349 23.52 5.20 -3.99
N ASP A 350 23.88 6.36 -4.54
CA ASP A 350 23.44 6.78 -5.88
C ASP A 350 23.83 5.75 -6.96
N LYS A 351 25.03 5.15 -6.83
CA LYS A 351 25.46 4.06 -7.70
C LYS A 351 24.53 2.84 -7.63
N GLU A 352 24.14 2.41 -6.43
CA GLU A 352 23.22 1.27 -6.27
C GLU A 352 21.84 1.60 -6.87
N VAL A 353 21.36 2.84 -6.72
CA VAL A 353 20.12 3.30 -7.35
C VAL A 353 20.25 3.28 -8.87
N ASP A 354 21.36 3.76 -9.43
CA ASP A 354 21.63 3.74 -10.87
C ASP A 354 21.71 2.31 -11.41
N ASP A 355 22.34 1.39 -10.69
CA ASP A 355 22.45 -0.02 -11.08
C ASP A 355 21.03 -0.67 -11.14
N ILE A 356 20.13 -0.33 -10.21
CA ILE A 356 18.72 -0.75 -10.24
C ILE A 356 17.99 -0.17 -11.45
N VAL A 357 18.12 1.14 -11.68
CA VAL A 357 17.51 1.87 -12.79
C VAL A 357 17.90 1.25 -14.14
N GLN A 358 19.20 1.03 -14.35
CA GLN A 358 19.73 0.43 -15.57
C GLN A 358 19.26 -1.02 -15.75
N ASN A 359 19.21 -1.80 -14.68
CA ASN A 359 18.71 -3.17 -14.74
C ASN A 359 17.24 -3.21 -15.16
N VAL A 360 16.38 -2.35 -14.58
CA VAL A 360 14.97 -2.27 -14.95
C VAL A 360 14.82 -1.85 -16.42
N GLN A 361 15.55 -0.83 -16.87
CA GLN A 361 15.52 -0.41 -18.28
C GLN A 361 15.97 -1.52 -19.23
N LYS A 362 17.04 -2.24 -18.88
CA LYS A 362 17.52 -3.40 -19.66
C LYS A 362 16.47 -4.51 -19.75
N ASN A 363 15.63 -4.66 -18.74
CA ASN A 363 14.54 -5.64 -18.71
C ASN A 363 13.24 -5.12 -19.34
N GLY A 364 13.27 -3.94 -19.98
CA GLY A 364 12.12 -3.35 -20.66
C GLY A 364 11.24 -2.47 -19.77
N GLY A 365 11.60 -2.25 -18.52
CA GLY A 365 10.91 -1.27 -17.68
C GLY A 365 11.20 0.18 -18.07
N LEU A 366 10.41 1.09 -17.52
CA LEU A 366 10.50 2.53 -17.77
C LEU A 366 10.79 3.27 -16.46
N VAL A 367 11.31 4.49 -16.55
CA VAL A 367 11.73 5.27 -15.38
C VAL A 367 11.13 6.65 -15.47
N SER A 368 10.47 7.06 -14.39
CA SER A 368 9.96 8.41 -14.24
C SER A 368 10.98 9.24 -13.46
N TYR A 369 11.23 10.46 -13.93
CA TYR A 369 12.21 11.38 -13.36
C TYR A 369 11.54 12.63 -12.81
N ARG A 370 12.09 13.14 -11.70
CA ARG A 370 11.70 14.41 -11.09
C ARG A 370 12.75 15.46 -11.46
N ALA A 371 12.31 16.66 -11.81
CA ALA A 371 13.19 17.80 -11.99
C ALA A 371 13.57 18.38 -10.63
N GLU A 372 14.85 18.62 -10.41
CA GLU A 372 15.39 19.31 -9.25
C GLU A 372 15.49 20.82 -9.51
N GLU A 373 15.68 21.61 -8.46
CA GLU A 373 15.79 23.09 -8.55
C GLU A 373 16.97 23.56 -9.42
N ASP A 374 18.04 22.77 -9.48
CA ASP A 374 19.23 23.03 -10.30
C ASP A 374 19.07 22.57 -11.77
N GLY A 375 17.90 22.06 -12.15
CA GLY A 375 17.61 21.54 -13.48
C GLY A 375 18.09 20.11 -13.74
N SER A 376 18.75 19.46 -12.76
CA SER A 376 19.07 18.04 -12.83
C SER A 376 17.81 17.17 -12.71
N LYS A 377 17.95 15.88 -13.03
CA LYS A 377 16.85 14.91 -12.99
C LYS A 377 17.23 13.73 -12.11
N THR A 378 16.42 13.46 -11.10
CA THR A 378 16.58 12.30 -10.22
C THR A 378 15.53 11.25 -10.57
N PRO A 379 15.89 9.97 -10.74
CA PRO A 379 14.91 8.91 -10.91
C PRO A 379 14.06 8.79 -9.64
N TYR A 380 12.73 8.81 -9.77
CA TYR A 380 11.83 8.76 -8.61
C TYR A 380 10.99 7.49 -8.55
N GLU A 381 10.70 6.88 -9.70
CA GLU A 381 9.82 5.71 -9.80
C GLU A 381 10.21 4.81 -10.98
N LEU A 382 10.29 3.51 -10.71
CA LEU A 382 10.50 2.47 -11.71
C LEU A 382 9.15 1.88 -12.11
N ASN A 383 8.84 1.88 -13.40
CA ASN A 383 7.58 1.37 -13.95
C ASN A 383 7.88 0.05 -14.64
N CYS A 384 7.47 -1.05 -14.01
CA CYS A 384 7.69 -2.41 -14.50
C CYS A 384 6.80 -3.40 -13.75
N SER A 385 6.54 -4.55 -14.36
CA SER A 385 6.11 -5.73 -13.62
C SER A 385 7.24 -6.16 -12.67
N TYR A 386 6.90 -6.62 -11.47
CA TYR A 386 7.93 -6.94 -10.48
C TYR A 386 8.82 -8.11 -10.94
N ILE A 387 8.25 -9.12 -11.60
CA ILE A 387 9.01 -10.27 -12.10
C ILE A 387 10.05 -9.86 -13.15
N ASP A 388 9.72 -8.89 -14.01
CA ASP A 388 10.65 -8.38 -15.03
C ASP A 388 11.65 -7.40 -14.43
N ALA A 389 11.30 -6.70 -13.35
CA ALA A 389 12.27 -5.92 -12.59
C ALA A 389 13.40 -6.81 -12.07
N LEU A 390 13.06 -7.98 -11.54
CA LEU A 390 14.02 -8.92 -10.92
C LEU A 390 14.88 -9.68 -11.94
N THR A 391 14.35 -9.94 -13.13
CA THR A 391 14.98 -10.83 -14.11
C THR A 391 14.57 -10.45 -15.52
N ASN A 392 15.52 -10.45 -16.46
CA ASN A 392 15.22 -10.17 -17.85
C ASN A 392 14.19 -11.18 -18.40
N PRO A 393 13.18 -10.75 -19.18
CA PRO A 393 12.16 -11.66 -19.73
C PRO A 393 12.71 -12.79 -20.62
N GLN A 394 13.90 -12.61 -21.20
CA GLN A 394 14.57 -13.58 -22.07
C GLN A 394 15.43 -14.61 -21.31
N GLU A 395 15.60 -14.44 -19.99
CA GLU A 395 16.33 -15.40 -19.16
C GLU A 395 15.49 -16.64 -18.85
N ASP A 396 16.15 -17.67 -18.34
CA ASP A 396 15.54 -18.94 -17.97
C ASP A 396 14.31 -18.78 -17.06
N GLN A 397 13.21 -19.46 -17.42
CA GLN A 397 11.94 -19.34 -16.72
C GLN A 397 12.03 -19.78 -15.25
N LEU A 398 12.81 -20.83 -14.95
CA LEU A 398 12.97 -21.31 -13.58
C LEU A 398 13.73 -20.29 -12.73
N LEU A 399 14.73 -19.61 -13.28
CA LEU A 399 15.41 -18.49 -12.61
C LEU A 399 14.42 -17.35 -12.29
N ARG A 400 13.59 -16.96 -13.26
CA ARG A 400 12.56 -15.91 -13.08
C ARG A 400 11.60 -16.28 -11.95
N ILE A 401 11.12 -17.53 -11.95
CA ILE A 401 10.24 -18.07 -10.90
C ILE A 401 10.92 -18.02 -9.53
N LYS A 402 12.15 -18.52 -9.43
CA LYS A 402 12.90 -18.56 -8.16
C LYS A 402 13.10 -17.16 -7.56
N ARG A 403 13.54 -16.20 -8.37
CA ARG A 403 13.74 -14.80 -7.94
C ARG A 403 12.44 -14.12 -7.52
N MET A 404 11.35 -14.36 -8.26
CA MET A 404 10.04 -13.87 -7.86
C MET A 404 9.63 -14.47 -6.52
N LEU A 405 9.64 -15.81 -6.37
CA LEU A 405 9.17 -16.47 -5.16
C LEU A 405 10.00 -16.12 -3.91
N VAL A 406 11.32 -15.92 -4.01
CA VAL A 406 12.13 -15.57 -2.82
C VAL A 406 11.81 -14.18 -2.28
N THR A 407 11.50 -13.22 -3.16
CA THR A 407 11.06 -11.88 -2.75
C THR A 407 9.64 -11.91 -2.16
N GLN A 408 8.73 -12.67 -2.77
CA GLN A 408 7.38 -12.85 -2.25
C GLN A 408 7.37 -13.56 -0.88
N ALA A 409 8.18 -14.61 -0.71
CA ALA A 409 8.35 -15.30 0.56
C ALA A 409 8.93 -14.38 1.64
N THR A 410 9.85 -13.50 1.26
CA THR A 410 10.38 -12.48 2.17
C THR A 410 9.28 -11.55 2.65
N VAL A 411 8.42 -11.03 1.76
CA VAL A 411 7.25 -10.21 2.15
C VAL A 411 6.29 -10.97 3.07
N LEU A 412 6.02 -12.25 2.78
CA LEU A 412 5.20 -13.11 3.65
C LEU A 412 5.85 -13.37 5.01
N ALA A 413 7.17 -13.28 5.14
CA ALA A 413 7.86 -13.46 6.42
C ALA A 413 8.01 -12.15 7.21
N MET A 414 8.09 -10.99 6.55
CA MET A 414 8.26 -9.71 7.24
C MET A 414 7.22 -9.49 8.36
N PRO A 415 7.59 -8.84 9.47
CA PRO A 415 6.64 -8.46 10.52
C PRO A 415 5.62 -7.47 9.98
N GLY A 416 4.33 -7.78 10.16
CA GLY A 416 3.21 -7.02 9.60
C GLY A 416 2.30 -7.84 8.69
N VAL A 417 1.44 -7.12 7.96
CA VAL A 417 0.43 -7.68 7.06
C VAL A 417 0.94 -7.65 5.61
N PRO A 418 0.93 -8.78 4.89
CA PRO A 418 1.25 -8.81 3.47
C PRO A 418 0.16 -8.19 2.59
N GLY A 419 0.57 -7.28 1.71
CA GLY A 419 -0.16 -6.79 0.57
C GLY A 419 0.33 -7.46 -0.71
N ILE A 420 -0.57 -8.12 -1.42
CA ILE A 420 -0.27 -8.88 -2.63
C ILE A 420 -0.91 -8.15 -3.81
N TYR A 421 -0.09 -7.60 -4.70
CA TYR A 421 -0.61 -6.98 -5.92
C TYR A 421 -1.08 -8.06 -6.90
N PHE A 422 -2.23 -7.81 -7.55
CA PHE A 422 -2.84 -8.77 -8.48
C PHE A 422 -1.85 -9.29 -9.53
N HIS A 423 -1.08 -8.40 -10.14
CA HIS A 423 -0.07 -8.76 -11.14
C HIS A 423 1.06 -9.63 -10.57
N SER A 424 1.40 -9.49 -9.29
CA SER A 424 2.41 -10.33 -8.63
C SER A 424 1.92 -11.76 -8.41
N ILE A 425 0.64 -11.97 -8.11
CA ILE A 425 0.11 -13.32 -7.86
C ILE A 425 -0.15 -14.08 -9.17
N VAL A 426 -0.59 -13.40 -10.23
CA VAL A 426 -0.81 -14.06 -11.54
C VAL A 426 0.44 -14.12 -12.42
N GLY A 427 1.56 -13.53 -11.97
CA GLY A 427 2.85 -13.59 -12.68
C GLY A 427 2.88 -12.75 -13.96
N SER A 428 2.20 -11.60 -13.97
CA SER A 428 2.13 -10.70 -15.12
C SER A 428 3.50 -10.15 -15.51
N GLN A 429 3.68 -9.91 -16.81
CA GLN A 429 4.87 -9.31 -17.40
C GLN A 429 4.59 -7.85 -17.82
N ASN A 430 5.62 -7.15 -18.30
CA ASN A 430 5.51 -5.76 -18.76
C ASN A 430 4.49 -5.59 -19.90
N TYR A 431 3.47 -4.77 -19.67
CA TYR A 431 2.41 -4.46 -20.61
C TYR A 431 2.78 -3.30 -21.53
N HIS A 432 3.73 -3.55 -22.42
CA HIS A 432 4.27 -2.53 -23.34
C HIS A 432 3.21 -1.93 -24.26
N ASP A 433 2.25 -2.72 -24.73
CA ASP A 433 1.21 -2.22 -25.62
C ASP A 433 0.30 -1.23 -24.88
N GLY A 434 0.00 -1.44 -23.61
CA GLY A 434 -0.73 -0.46 -22.79
C GLY A 434 -0.01 0.87 -22.69
N VAL A 435 1.31 0.86 -22.49
CA VAL A 435 2.11 2.09 -22.48
C VAL A 435 2.03 2.81 -23.82
N LYS A 436 2.17 2.10 -24.94
CA LYS A 436 2.11 2.70 -26.29
C LYS A 436 0.77 3.40 -26.54
N HIS A 437 -0.34 2.80 -26.11
CA HIS A 437 -1.68 3.36 -26.31
C HIS A 437 -1.99 4.52 -25.35
N SER A 438 -1.60 4.40 -24.09
CA SER A 438 -1.91 5.42 -23.06
C SER A 438 -0.93 6.59 -23.04
N GLY A 439 0.31 6.39 -23.47
CA GLY A 439 1.40 7.35 -23.27
C GLY A 439 1.87 7.48 -21.81
N ILE A 440 1.36 6.65 -20.90
CA ILE A 440 1.64 6.70 -19.46
C ILE A 440 2.51 5.52 -19.06
N ASN A 441 3.66 5.79 -18.43
CA ASN A 441 4.61 4.74 -18.05
C ASN A 441 4.01 3.70 -17.09
N ARG A 442 3.19 4.14 -16.12
CA ARG A 442 2.57 3.28 -15.10
C ARG A 442 1.62 2.24 -15.68
N THR A 443 1.14 2.42 -16.90
CA THR A 443 0.28 1.42 -17.58
C THR A 443 0.99 0.08 -17.77
N ILE A 444 2.33 0.06 -17.76
CA ILE A 444 3.15 -1.14 -17.95
C ILE A 444 2.87 -2.25 -16.91
N ASN A 445 2.38 -1.92 -15.73
CA ASN A 445 2.03 -2.86 -14.66
C ASN A 445 0.54 -2.76 -14.24
N ARG A 446 -0.33 -2.41 -15.20
CA ARG A 446 -1.79 -2.22 -15.00
C ARG A 446 -2.64 -2.91 -16.08
N GLU A 447 -2.12 -3.98 -16.70
CA GLU A 447 -2.85 -4.72 -17.74
C GLU A 447 -4.20 -5.22 -17.23
N LYS A 448 -5.28 -5.01 -17.99
CA LYS A 448 -6.61 -5.54 -17.66
C LYS A 448 -6.83 -6.85 -18.40
N TYR A 449 -7.36 -7.86 -17.72
CA TYR A 449 -7.53 -9.20 -18.29
C TYR A 449 -8.97 -9.50 -18.64
N ASN A 450 -9.17 -10.14 -19.80
CA ASN A 450 -10.38 -10.94 -20.02
C ASN A 450 -10.26 -12.20 -19.15
N ILE A 451 -11.30 -12.50 -18.36
CA ILE A 451 -11.25 -13.58 -17.37
C ILE A 451 -11.04 -14.95 -18.02
N ASP A 452 -11.67 -15.23 -19.17
CA ASP A 452 -11.56 -16.53 -19.83
C ASP A 452 -10.12 -16.78 -20.34
N TRP A 453 -9.43 -15.71 -20.78
CA TRP A 453 -8.02 -15.78 -21.13
C TRP A 453 -7.13 -16.04 -19.91
N LEU A 454 -7.36 -15.31 -18.82
CA LEU A 454 -6.56 -15.47 -17.60
C LEU A 454 -6.70 -16.86 -16.99
N GLU A 455 -7.93 -17.40 -16.95
CA GLU A 455 -8.21 -18.77 -16.49
C GLU A 455 -7.45 -19.81 -17.32
N LYS A 456 -7.31 -19.59 -18.63
CA LYS A 456 -6.51 -20.46 -19.49
C LYS A 456 -5.02 -20.39 -19.14
N GLU A 457 -4.47 -19.20 -18.92
CA GLU A 457 -3.06 -19.05 -18.52
C GLU A 457 -2.76 -19.69 -17.16
N LEU A 458 -3.69 -19.52 -16.20
CA LEU A 458 -3.59 -20.08 -14.85
C LEU A 458 -3.91 -21.59 -14.77
N SER A 459 -4.39 -22.20 -15.85
CA SER A 459 -4.60 -23.66 -15.94
C SER A 459 -3.56 -24.37 -16.82
N THR A 460 -2.78 -23.64 -17.61
CA THR A 460 -1.78 -24.20 -18.52
C THR A 460 -0.54 -24.68 -17.75
N LEU A 461 -0.39 -26.01 -17.62
CA LEU A 461 0.77 -26.61 -16.94
C LEU A 461 2.10 -26.19 -17.58
N GLY A 462 3.07 -25.85 -16.74
CA GLY A 462 4.39 -25.39 -17.16
C GLY A 462 4.45 -23.92 -17.57
N SER A 463 3.32 -23.21 -17.65
CA SER A 463 3.33 -21.76 -17.87
C SER A 463 3.95 -21.03 -16.66
N LEU A 464 4.52 -19.86 -16.93
CA LEU A 464 5.06 -18.98 -15.90
C LEU A 464 3.95 -18.57 -14.90
N ALA A 465 2.81 -18.11 -15.44
CA ALA A 465 1.66 -17.66 -14.67
C ALA A 465 1.15 -18.75 -13.72
N LYS A 466 0.91 -19.96 -14.24
CA LYS A 466 0.46 -21.12 -13.44
C LYS A 466 1.45 -21.46 -12.33
N THR A 467 2.74 -21.52 -12.65
CA THR A 467 3.76 -21.91 -11.66
C THR A 467 3.89 -20.87 -10.54
N ILE A 468 3.89 -19.58 -10.87
CA ILE A 468 3.89 -18.49 -9.89
C ILE A 468 2.63 -18.54 -9.03
N PHE A 469 1.46 -18.65 -9.66
CA PHE A 469 0.17 -18.63 -8.98
C PHE A 469 0.04 -19.74 -7.94
N ASP A 470 0.31 -20.98 -8.34
CA ASP A 470 0.24 -22.14 -7.43
C ASP A 470 1.27 -22.07 -6.31
N SER A 471 2.51 -21.73 -6.66
CA SER A 471 3.61 -21.67 -5.68
C SER A 471 3.36 -20.57 -4.64
N TYR A 472 2.88 -19.41 -5.09
CA TYR A 472 2.60 -18.30 -4.20
C TYR A 472 1.38 -18.58 -3.32
N LYS A 473 0.27 -19.07 -3.90
CA LYS A 473 -0.90 -19.53 -3.13
C LYS A 473 -0.53 -20.56 -2.07
N ARG A 474 0.36 -21.51 -2.40
CA ARG A 474 0.84 -22.51 -1.46
C ARG A 474 1.61 -21.88 -0.30
N MET A 475 2.54 -20.96 -0.56
CA MET A 475 3.27 -20.26 0.50
C MET A 475 2.32 -19.45 1.41
N ILE A 476 1.33 -18.77 0.83
CA ILE A 476 0.33 -18.03 1.61
C ILE A 476 -0.50 -18.99 2.48
N SER A 477 -0.97 -20.10 1.90
CA SER A 477 -1.75 -21.12 2.62
C SER A 477 -0.98 -21.71 3.80
N ILE A 478 0.33 -21.90 3.67
CA ILE A 478 1.19 -22.32 4.77
C ILE A 478 1.30 -21.20 5.81
N ARG A 479 1.60 -19.96 5.39
CA ARG A 479 1.75 -18.80 6.29
C ARG A 479 0.53 -18.59 7.19
N ILE A 480 -0.68 -18.59 6.63
CA ILE A 480 -1.90 -18.26 7.38
C ILE A 480 -2.25 -19.30 8.46
N ASN A 481 -1.65 -20.49 8.42
CA ASN A 481 -1.83 -21.56 9.40
C ASN A 481 -0.75 -21.57 10.49
N GLU A 482 0.16 -20.59 10.49
CA GLU A 482 1.30 -20.55 11.40
C GLU A 482 1.29 -19.27 12.24
N GLU A 483 0.99 -19.42 13.53
CA GLU A 483 0.83 -18.31 14.48
C GLU A 483 2.08 -17.44 14.65
N ALA A 484 3.27 -17.98 14.37
CA ALA A 484 4.51 -17.21 14.39
C ALA A 484 4.54 -16.10 13.32
N PHE A 485 3.67 -16.14 12.31
CA PHE A 485 3.52 -15.04 11.35
C PHE A 485 2.56 -13.94 11.82
N ASN A 486 2.02 -14.01 13.04
CA ASN A 486 1.15 -12.96 13.56
C ASN A 486 1.84 -11.57 13.45
N PRO A 487 1.16 -10.53 12.91
CA PRO A 487 1.73 -9.20 12.73
C PRO A 487 2.31 -8.56 13.98
N PHE A 488 1.81 -8.94 15.16
CA PHE A 488 2.20 -8.39 16.46
C PHE A 488 3.10 -9.35 17.27
N GLY A 489 3.50 -10.48 16.68
CA GLY A 489 4.49 -11.37 17.27
C GLY A 489 5.88 -10.73 17.29
N GLU A 490 6.71 -11.13 18.26
CA GLU A 490 8.10 -10.69 18.30
C GLU A 490 8.90 -11.32 17.15
N PHE A 491 9.95 -10.61 16.73
CA PHE A 491 10.84 -11.04 15.65
C PHE A 491 12.27 -10.55 15.88
N GLU A 492 13.23 -11.26 15.29
CA GLU A 492 14.64 -10.91 15.27
C GLU A 492 15.20 -11.08 13.86
N PHE A 493 15.92 -10.08 13.35
CA PHE A 493 16.65 -10.19 12.08
C PHE A 493 18.07 -10.68 12.32
N LEU A 494 18.45 -11.78 11.68
CA LEU A 494 19.76 -12.42 11.85
C LEU A 494 20.71 -12.06 10.71
N THR A 495 22.00 -11.88 11.02
CA THR A 495 23.06 -11.75 10.01
C THR A 495 23.87 -13.03 9.98
N LEU A 496 23.61 -13.87 8.97
CA LEU A 496 24.19 -15.20 8.86
C LEU A 496 25.18 -15.32 7.69
N ASP A 497 24.82 -14.75 6.54
CA ASP A 497 25.67 -14.63 5.34
C ASP A 497 25.16 -13.44 4.53
N LYS A 498 26.04 -12.72 3.83
CA LYS A 498 25.65 -11.55 3.01
C LYS A 498 24.69 -11.90 1.86
N ARG A 499 24.56 -13.17 1.48
CA ARG A 499 23.65 -13.65 0.42
C ARG A 499 22.31 -14.11 0.98
N VAL A 500 22.16 -14.21 2.30
CA VAL A 500 20.97 -14.77 2.94
C VAL A 500 20.26 -13.70 3.76
N PHE A 501 18.95 -13.56 3.56
CA PHE A 501 18.10 -12.75 4.42
C PHE A 501 17.38 -13.66 5.41
N ALA A 502 17.54 -13.39 6.70
CA ALA A 502 17.07 -14.27 7.78
C ALA A 502 16.24 -13.52 8.83
N ILE A 503 15.09 -14.10 9.18
CA ILE A 503 14.18 -13.59 10.22
C ILE A 503 13.81 -14.75 11.14
N ASP A 504 14.02 -14.63 12.45
CA ASP A 504 13.45 -15.52 13.46
C ASP A 504 12.17 -14.87 14.00
N LYS A 505 11.03 -15.53 13.82
CA LYS A 505 9.72 -15.04 14.26
C LYS A 505 9.15 -15.90 15.36
N PHE A 506 8.40 -15.30 16.26
CA PHE A 506 7.77 -15.98 17.38
C PHE A 506 6.26 -15.76 17.36
N ASN A 507 5.49 -16.77 17.77
CA ASN A 507 4.09 -16.52 18.10
C ASN A 507 4.00 -15.63 19.35
N ILE A 508 2.82 -15.05 19.60
CA ILE A 508 2.60 -14.10 20.70
C ILE A 508 3.00 -14.70 22.06
N GLU A 509 2.72 -15.99 22.27
CA GLU A 509 3.03 -16.70 23.52
C GLU A 509 4.50 -17.14 23.65
N LYS A 510 5.31 -16.99 22.59
CA LYS A 510 6.70 -17.49 22.51
C LYS A 510 6.82 -18.98 22.81
N THR A 511 5.88 -19.77 22.31
CA THR A 511 5.89 -21.24 22.41
C THR A 511 6.36 -21.91 21.11
N SER A 512 6.24 -21.20 19.99
CA SER A 512 6.69 -21.66 18.68
C SER A 512 7.43 -20.56 17.92
N ARG A 513 8.28 -20.98 16.98
CA ARG A 513 9.03 -20.09 16.10
C ARG A 513 8.95 -20.50 14.65
N ILE A 514 9.18 -19.54 13.77
CA ILE A 514 9.55 -19.78 12.37
C ILE A 514 10.82 -18.99 12.06
N LEU A 515 11.88 -19.71 11.73
CA LEU A 515 13.09 -19.15 11.16
C LEU A 515 12.96 -19.15 9.63
N SER A 516 12.72 -17.98 9.05
CA SER A 516 12.69 -17.77 7.60
C SER A 516 14.10 -17.53 7.08
N LEU A 517 14.56 -18.37 6.16
CA LEU A 517 15.86 -18.24 5.48
C LEU A 517 15.64 -18.11 3.97
N ASN A 518 16.18 -17.05 3.38
CA ASN A 518 16.00 -16.72 1.97
C ASN A 518 17.36 -16.50 1.31
N ASN A 519 17.78 -17.36 0.39
CA ASN A 519 19.00 -17.17 -0.39
C ASN A 519 18.72 -16.22 -1.58
N TYR A 520 19.44 -15.11 -1.69
CA TYR A 520 19.30 -14.12 -2.77
C TYR A 520 20.35 -14.30 -3.87
N SER A 521 21.14 -15.36 -3.83
CA SER A 521 22.20 -15.64 -4.79
C SER A 521 21.91 -16.86 -5.66
N ASN A 522 22.63 -16.92 -6.79
CA ASN A 522 22.70 -18.09 -7.65
C ASN A 522 23.68 -19.16 -7.14
N GLU A 523 24.22 -19.00 -5.93
CA GLU A 523 25.20 -19.89 -5.33
C GLU A 523 24.56 -20.72 -4.21
N LYS A 524 25.13 -21.91 -3.97
CA LYS A 524 24.85 -22.68 -2.75
C LYS A 524 25.50 -21.98 -1.56
N VAL A 525 24.75 -21.81 -0.48
CA VAL A 525 25.21 -21.13 0.73
C VAL A 525 25.04 -22.04 1.94
N THR A 526 26.11 -22.27 2.69
CA THR A 526 26.05 -22.95 3.98
C THR A 526 26.23 -21.94 5.10
N ILE A 527 25.28 -21.89 6.03
CA ILE A 527 25.27 -20.97 7.16
C ILE A 527 25.32 -21.73 8.49
N ASN A 528 25.88 -21.09 9.50
CA ASN A 528 25.84 -21.56 10.88
C ASN A 528 24.70 -20.84 11.61
N LEU A 529 23.80 -21.60 12.24
CA LEU A 529 22.75 -21.03 13.06
C LEU A 529 23.28 -20.63 14.45
N PRO A 530 22.76 -19.52 15.02
CA PRO A 530 23.06 -19.13 16.39
C PRO A 530 22.75 -20.23 17.41
N LYS A 531 23.56 -20.34 18.47
CA LYS A 531 23.44 -21.40 19.50
C LYS A 531 22.13 -21.39 20.29
N ASN A 532 21.39 -20.27 20.29
CA ASN A 532 20.09 -20.13 20.94
C ASN A 532 18.94 -20.72 20.11
N ILE A 533 19.16 -21.09 18.85
CA ILE A 533 18.19 -21.79 18.01
C ILE A 533 18.32 -23.29 18.27
N LYS A 534 17.25 -23.91 18.74
CA LYS A 534 17.21 -25.32 19.15
C LYS A 534 16.48 -26.17 18.11
N LEU A 535 16.82 -27.46 18.10
CA LEU A 535 16.13 -28.51 17.35
C LEU A 535 14.92 -29.06 18.14
N PRO A 536 13.92 -29.66 17.49
CA PRO A 536 13.84 -29.90 16.05
C PRO A 536 13.49 -28.63 15.23
N LEU A 537 14.02 -28.58 14.01
CA LEU A 537 13.64 -27.60 12.99
C LEU A 537 13.14 -28.34 11.75
N CYS A 538 11.91 -28.04 11.36
CA CYS A 538 11.27 -28.62 10.18
C CYS A 538 10.94 -27.54 9.16
N ASP A 539 11.39 -27.72 7.92
CA ASP A 539 10.96 -26.86 6.83
C ASP A 539 9.48 -27.14 6.50
N ILE A 540 8.63 -26.14 6.66
CA ILE A 540 7.21 -26.27 6.34
C ILE A 540 6.93 -25.95 4.86
N LEU A 541 7.90 -25.40 4.12
CA LEU A 541 7.78 -25.16 2.69
C LEU A 541 8.17 -26.39 1.86
N SER A 542 9.07 -27.22 2.35
CA SER A 542 9.39 -28.51 1.74
C SER A 542 9.11 -29.61 2.76
N SER A 543 8.24 -30.57 2.45
CA SER A 543 7.88 -31.67 3.35
C SER A 543 9.03 -32.63 3.70
N ASN A 544 10.27 -32.26 3.37
CA ASN A 544 11.40 -33.18 3.24
C ASN A 544 12.57 -32.85 4.19
N TYR A 545 12.54 -31.73 4.91
CA TYR A 545 13.61 -31.38 5.86
C TYR A 545 13.06 -31.25 7.28
N CYS A 546 13.43 -32.18 8.17
CA CYS A 546 13.28 -32.09 9.61
C CYS A 546 14.59 -32.56 10.25
N ASP A 547 15.35 -31.65 10.87
CA ASP A 547 16.52 -32.04 11.67
C ASP A 547 16.07 -32.24 13.12
N GLU A 548 16.03 -33.49 13.56
CA GLU A 548 15.67 -33.89 14.92
C GLU A 548 16.89 -34.23 15.79
N SER A 549 18.12 -33.97 15.30
CA SER A 549 19.34 -34.38 16.01
C SER A 549 19.50 -33.65 17.36
N THR A 550 19.70 -34.40 18.44
CA THR A 550 19.80 -33.84 19.81
C THR A 550 21.22 -33.47 20.23
N GLU A 551 22.24 -33.77 19.42
CA GLU A 551 23.66 -33.79 19.84
C GLU A 551 24.61 -32.89 19.03
N LYS A 552 24.13 -32.10 18.06
CA LYS A 552 25.01 -31.23 17.27
C LYS A 552 25.46 -30.00 18.07
N LYS A 553 26.79 -29.83 18.22
CA LYS A 553 27.40 -28.61 18.81
C LYS A 553 27.27 -27.38 17.90
N GLU A 554 27.22 -27.58 16.59
CA GLU A 554 27.04 -26.53 15.58
C GLU A 554 25.96 -26.96 14.59
N LEU A 555 24.94 -26.11 14.43
CA LEU A 555 23.82 -26.39 13.55
C LEU A 555 24.05 -25.67 12.21
N THR A 556 24.39 -26.43 11.18
CA THR A 556 24.61 -25.93 9.82
C THR A 556 23.40 -26.16 8.93
N ILE A 557 23.06 -25.19 8.10
CA ILE A 557 22.01 -25.29 7.09
C ILE A 557 22.58 -24.90 5.73
N THR A 558 22.27 -25.69 4.71
CA THR A 558 22.68 -25.41 3.34
C THR A 558 21.47 -25.07 2.49
N LEU A 559 21.52 -23.90 1.86
CA LEU A 559 20.52 -23.37 0.95
C LEU A 559 21.02 -23.51 -0.49
N GLU A 560 20.22 -24.12 -1.35
CA GLU A 560 20.41 -24.11 -2.80
C GLU A 560 20.22 -22.70 -3.38
N PRO A 561 20.68 -22.44 -4.62
CA PRO A 561 20.44 -21.18 -5.32
C PRO A 561 18.97 -20.73 -5.27
N TYR A 562 18.75 -19.55 -4.72
CA TYR A 562 17.42 -18.95 -4.51
C TYR A 562 16.43 -19.76 -3.66
N GLN A 563 16.93 -20.68 -2.82
CA GLN A 563 16.07 -21.47 -1.94
C GLN A 563 15.46 -20.61 -0.82
N ILE A 564 14.22 -20.96 -0.49
CA ILE A 564 13.45 -20.44 0.64
C ILE A 564 13.24 -21.61 1.61
N MET A 565 13.47 -21.38 2.89
CA MET A 565 13.11 -22.33 3.95
C MET A 565 12.37 -21.60 5.06
N TRP A 566 11.27 -22.18 5.54
CA TRP A 566 10.59 -21.73 6.76
C TRP A 566 10.72 -22.83 7.79
N LEU A 567 11.69 -22.66 8.69
CA LEU A 567 12.04 -23.67 9.67
C LEU A 567 11.23 -23.47 10.94
N LYS A 568 10.23 -24.31 11.12
CA LYS A 568 9.39 -24.35 12.31
C LYS A 568 10.09 -25.07 13.44
N GLY A 569 10.09 -24.47 14.63
CA GLY A 569 10.64 -25.05 15.85
C GLY A 569 9.86 -24.66 17.09
N LYS A 570 10.20 -25.29 18.22
CA LYS A 570 9.73 -24.90 19.56
C LYS A 570 10.79 -24.02 20.25
N ILE A 571 10.39 -23.19 21.22
CA ILE A 571 11.30 -22.31 21.96
C ILE A 571 11.83 -22.99 23.23
#